data_AF-A0A8S2X9A6-F1
#
_entry.id   AF-A0A8S2X9A6-F1
#
_cell.length_a   1.000
_cell.length_b   1.000
_cell.length_c   1.000
_cell.angle_alpha   90.00
_cell.angle_beta   90.00
_cell.angle_gamma   90.00
#
_symmetry.space_group_name_H-M   'P 1'
#
loop_
_entity.id
_entity.type
_entity.pdbx_description
1 polymer ?
#
loop_
_entity_poly.entity_id
_entity_poly.type
_entity_poly.pdbx_seq_one_letter_code
_entity_poly.pdbx_strand_id
1 'polypeptide(L)' 'TILDAFKLFFTNEMLELIVLHANLYAKRYYDKKIRPRQDSTNVRSDSHFWKPVDRIELESFIGLLIQSGVHRSNHE' A
#
# COMPACT_ATOMS: atom_id res chain seq x y z
N THR A 1 25.86 4.88 0.83
CA THR A 1 25.35 4.18 2.03
C THR A 1 24.59 2.92 1.60
N ILE A 2 24.24 2.01 2.53
CA ILE A 2 23.41 0.83 2.18
C ILE A 2 22.07 1.27 1.59
N LEU A 3 21.51 2.39 2.08
CA LEU A 3 20.30 3.00 1.52
C LEU A 3 20.50 3.43 0.05
N ASP A 4 21.64 4.01 -0.29
CA ASP A 4 21.93 4.42 -1.67
C ASP A 4 22.07 3.21 -2.60
N ALA A 5 22.67 2.11 -2.11
CA ALA A 5 22.74 0.86 -2.86
C ALA A 5 21.34 0.26 -3.08
N PHE A 6 20.47 0.31 -2.08
CA PHE A 6 19.08 -0.13 -2.20
C PHE A 6 18.29 0.68 -3.25
N LYS A 7 18.50 2.00 -3.29
CA LYS A 7 17.86 2.91 -4.26
C LYS A 7 18.28 2.66 -5.72
N LEU A 8 19.36 1.91 -5.97
CA LEU A 8 19.71 1.46 -7.32
C LEU A 8 18.75 0.38 -7.84
N PHE A 9 18.16 -0.42 -6.95
CA PHE A 9 17.22 -1.48 -7.31
C PHE A 9 15.77 -1.00 -7.27
N PHE A 10 15.44 -0.14 -6.30
CA PHE A 10 14.14 0.51 -6.18
C PHE A 10 14.27 1.99 -6.53
N THR A 11 14.19 2.29 -7.82
CA THR A 11 14.29 3.66 -8.31
C THR A 11 13.06 4.48 -7.88
N ASN A 12 13.20 5.81 -7.89
CA ASN A 12 12.08 6.71 -7.53
C ASN A 12 10.87 6.47 -8.44
N GLU A 13 11.10 6.30 -9.73
CA GLU A 13 10.07 6.09 -10.75
C GLU A 13 9.32 4.77 -10.50
N MET A 14 10.03 3.72 -10.10
CA MET A 14 9.40 2.45 -9.73
C MET A 14 8.52 2.59 -8.50
N LEU A 15 9.01 3.27 -7.46
CA LEU A 15 8.24 3.49 -6.23
C LEU A 15 6.97 4.31 -6.50
N GLU A 16 7.09 5.38 -7.30
CA GLU A 16 5.94 6.20 -7.72
C GLU A 16 4.93 5.39 -8.53
N LEU A 17 5.40 4.52 -9.42
CA LEU A 17 4.52 3.66 -10.23
C LEU A 17 3.78 2.62 -9.36
N ILE A 18 4.46 2.04 -8.36
CA ILE A 18 3.82 1.14 -7.39
C ILE A 18 2.74 1.89 -6.60
N VAL A 19 3.04 3.08 -6.08
CA VAL A 19 2.07 3.91 -5.35
C VAL A 19 0.85 4.22 -6.23
N LEU A 20 1.07 4.64 -7.47
CA LEU A 20 0.01 4.93 -8.43
C LEU A 20 -0.88 3.70 -8.64
N HIS A 21 -0.30 2.54 -8.95
CA HIS A 21 -1.06 1.33 -9.22
C HIS A 21 -1.76 0.78 -7.98
N ALA A 22 -1.15 0.84 -6.80
CA ALA A 22 -1.76 0.45 -5.53
C ALA A 22 -3.03 1.26 -5.26
N ASN A 23 -2.94 2.59 -5.41
CA ASN A 23 -4.08 3.48 -5.22
C ASN A 23 -5.17 3.30 -6.27
N LEU A 24 -4.79 3.13 -7.54
CA LEU A 24 -5.75 2.83 -8.62
C LEU A 24 -6.48 1.52 -8.37
N TYR A 25 -5.75 0.48 -7.96
CA TYR A 25 -6.34 -0.83 -7.65
C TYR A 25 -7.29 -0.74 -6.46
N ALA A 26 -6.86 -0.12 -5.36
CA ALA A 26 -7.68 0.02 -4.17
C ALA A 26 -8.97 0.81 -4.44
N LYS A 27 -8.88 1.89 -5.22
CA LYS A 27 -10.06 2.65 -5.66
C LYS A 27 -11.02 1.79 -6.48
N ARG A 28 -10.53 1.07 -7.50
CA ARG A 28 -11.36 0.17 -8.32
C ARG A 28 -12.00 -0.93 -7.49
N TYR A 29 -11.27 -1.49 -6.53
CA TYR A 29 -11.79 -2.51 -5.63
C TYR A 29 -12.91 -1.94 -4.75
N TYR A 30 -12.69 -0.78 -4.13
CA TYR A 30 -13.67 -0.11 -3.30
C TYR A 30 -14.96 0.22 -4.08
N ASP A 31 -14.82 0.85 -5.24
CA ASP A 31 -15.95 1.22 -6.11
C ASP A 31 -16.76 -0.01 -6.58
N LYS A 32 -16.09 -1.13 -6.86
CA LYS A 32 -16.74 -2.34 -7.37
C LYS A 32 -17.35 -3.22 -6.28
N LYS A 33 -16.72 -3.31 -5.11
CA LYS A 33 -17.05 -4.34 -4.10
C LYS A 33 -17.66 -3.76 -2.82
N ILE A 34 -17.29 -2.54 -2.46
CA ILE A 34 -17.66 -1.95 -1.17
C ILE A 34 -18.80 -0.95 -1.35
N ARG A 35 -18.67 -0.02 -2.30
CA ARG A 35 -19.66 1.04 -2.56
C ARG A 35 -21.08 0.52 -2.85
N PRO A 36 -21.31 -0.48 -3.73
CA PRO A 36 -22.67 -0.95 -4.04
C PRO A 36 -23.35 -1.65 -2.84
N ARG A 37 -22.57 -2.08 -1.84
CA ARG A 37 -23.08 -2.75 -0.64
C ARG A 37 -23.51 -1.75 0.43
N GLN A 38 -23.02 -0.50 0.36
CA GLN A 38 -23.21 0.56 1.36
C GLN A 38 -24.46 1.40 1.14
N ASP A 39 -24.97 1.51 -0.09
CA ASP A 39 -26.17 2.30 -0.43
C ASP A 39 -27.47 1.75 0.20
N SER A 40 -27.44 0.61 0.88
CA SER A 40 -28.64 -0.07 1.36
C SER A 40 -29.01 0.16 2.83
N THR A 41 -28.11 0.48 3.76
CA THR A 41 -28.46 0.87 5.14
C THR A 41 -27.22 1.31 5.94
N ASN A 42 -27.35 2.41 6.70
CA ASN A 42 -26.41 2.93 7.71
C ASN A 42 -25.10 3.59 7.22
N VAL A 43 -25.11 4.92 7.26
CA VAL A 43 -23.93 5.79 7.31
C VAL A 43 -23.07 5.39 8.52
N ARG A 44 -21.98 4.67 8.28
CA ARG A 44 -20.94 4.41 9.28
C ARG A 44 -19.73 5.30 9.03
N SER A 45 -19.08 5.67 10.14
CA SER A 45 -17.93 6.57 10.29
C SER A 45 -16.89 6.49 9.18
N ASP A 46 -16.28 7.65 8.87
CA ASP A 46 -15.15 7.86 7.92
C ASP A 46 -13.97 6.88 8.07
N SER A 47 -13.92 6.10 9.15
CA SER A 47 -12.95 5.03 9.39
C SER A 47 -13.02 3.86 8.39
N HIS A 48 -14.06 3.76 7.56
CA HIS A 48 -14.21 2.67 6.59
C HIS A 48 -13.75 2.99 5.16
N PHE A 49 -13.25 4.21 4.90
CA PHE A 49 -12.69 4.54 3.59
C PHE A 49 -11.24 4.09 3.46
N TRP A 50 -10.91 3.49 2.31
CA TRP A 50 -9.52 3.22 1.96
C TRP A 50 -8.77 4.54 1.79
N LYS A 51 -7.70 4.73 2.56
CA LYS A 51 -6.83 5.90 2.43
C LYS A 51 -5.79 5.64 1.35
N PRO A 52 -5.54 6.59 0.43
CA PRO A 52 -4.46 6.47 -0.52
C PRO A 52 -3.13 6.29 0.20
N VAL A 53 -2.30 5.38 -0.31
CA VAL A 53 -0.94 5.13 0.15
C VAL A 53 -0.03 6.18 -0.46
N ASP A 54 0.94 6.67 0.31
CA ASP A 54 2.00 7.54 -0.19
C ASP A 54 3.36 6.82 -0.32
N ARG A 55 4.36 7.56 -0.83
CA ARG A 55 5.69 7.01 -1.03
C ARG A 55 6.38 6.63 0.28
N ILE A 56 6.20 7.40 1.33
CA ILE A 56 6.86 7.18 2.63
C ILE A 56 6.29 5.91 3.26
N GLU A 57 4.98 5.72 3.15
CA GLU A 57 4.30 4.49 3.59
C GLU A 57 4.79 3.27 2.80
N LEU A 58 4.96 3.37 1.48
CA LEU A 58 5.51 2.27 0.67
C LEU A 58 6.95 1.93 1.08
N GLU A 59 7.82 2.92 1.25
CA GLU A 59 9.21 2.69 1.70
C GLU A 59 9.27 2.06 3.09
N SER A 60 8.39 2.52 3.99
CA SER A 60 8.25 1.95 5.34
C SER A 60 7.78 0.48 5.28
N PHE A 61 6.80 0.19 4.42
CA PHE A 61 6.32 -1.17 4.20
C PHE A 61 7.43 -2.09 3.66
N ILE A 62 8.23 -1.64 2.70
CA ILE A 62 9.38 -2.40 2.19
C ILE A 62 10.41 -2.63 3.31
N GLY A 63 10.65 -1.64 4.16
CA GLY A 63 11.49 -1.79 5.36
C GLY A 63 11.00 -2.91 6.28
N LEU A 64 9.69 -2.99 6.53
CA LEU A 64 9.08 -4.08 7.30
C LEU A 64 9.26 -5.45 6.62
N LEU A 65 9.14 -5.53 5.30
CA LEU A 65 9.39 -6.77 4.56
C LEU A 65 10.83 -7.25 4.71
N ILE A 66 11.81 -6.36 4.55
CA ILE A 66 13.23 -6.67 4.75
C ILE A 66 13.46 -7.15 6.18
N GLN A 67 12.94 -6.42 7.17
CA GLN A 67 13.06 -6.79 8.58
C GLN A 67 12.46 -8.17 8.87
N SER A 68 11.29 -8.47 8.30
CA SER A 68 10.63 -9.77 8.47
C SER A 68 11.46 -10.93 7.88
N GLY A 69 12.10 -10.71 6.73
CA GLY A 69 12.99 -11.69 6.10
C GLY A 69 14.25 -11.94 6.92
N VAL A 70 14.84 -10.88 7.50
CA VAL A 70 16.00 -11.00 8.40
C VAL A 70 15.66 -11.83 9.64
N HIS A 71 14.50 -11.60 10.26
CA HIS A 71 14.06 -12.34 11.44
C HIS A 71 13.44 -13.71 11.12
N ARG A 72 13.32 -14.08 9.84
CA ARG A 72 12.61 -15.30 9.39
C ARG A 72 11.20 -15.39 9.99
N SER A 73 10.59 -14.24 10.23
CA SER A 73 9.24 -14.11 10.77
C SER A 73 8.20 -13.99 9.66
N ASN A 74 8.58 -14.34 8.44
CA ASN A 74 7.83 -14.23 7.20
C ASN A 74 7.10 -15.54 6.87
N HIS A 75 6.39 -16.09 7.85
CA HIS A 75 5.61 -17.31 7.66
C HIS A 75 4.52 -17.10 6.59
N GLU A 76 4.83 -17.52 5.37
CA GLU A 76 3.89 -18.07 4.38
C GLU A 76 3.98 -19.60 4.41
#